data_AF-A0A2T6ZH80-F1
#
_entry.id   AF-A0A2T6ZH80-F1
#
_cell.length_a   1.000
_cell.length_b   1.000
_cell.length_c   1.000
_cell.angle_alpha   90.00
_cell.angle_beta   90.00
_cell.angle_gamma   90.00
#
_symmetry.space_group_name_H-M   'P 1'
#
loop_
_entity.id
_entity.type
_entity.pdbx_description
1 polymer ?
#
loop_
_entity_poly.entity_id
_entity_poly.type
_entity_poly.pdbx_seq_one_letter_code
_entity_poly.pdbx_strand_id
1 'polypeptide(L)'
;MCHGKDISGSVGITQGREVLPGNVKPTNYTVELEPNFETFKYDGTVVIDLEVVEKSTTVTVNLVDIDIKEVYVEYNGSLHSPTDSNHNEETQTVTWTFKKTIPEGTQGNLTIKFQGSLNDNMAGFYRSSYKDEEENTKYMAATQMQPADARRDVESDIGKWTKKIGYPVITVEEHGNTIRLTQNRYLRTADVKPEEDETLWPIFLGLRTSSGVSENLTFKTRETLINLDDSDFYKLNANHTGVYRTLYPPDRLTKLVQAAHLLSTEDRAGLVGDAGALATSGHQNTSSLLDLLLGLKNEKEYIVLSEIASTIGSLEAAWLFEPKEILKSFQKFQKDLFAPLAHEIGWNFKPGDSDILQQLKALTFGMAGYGGDEEVVAAAKEMFKKLADGDLDAINPNIRSRVYHIVLQHSDNDGEKEWDIIRNVYLNGRASDERNVALQCLSGSKNAINIHKTLDMCFNGEVKEQDICRPISGLGSHAAGAEALWAWIQRNWDTLEATADIERFFKDKSRKGFDKKLAQSLDGIRAKAAWVKRDADDVKAWLKANGYIPAEKF
;
A
#
# COMPACT_ATOMS: atom_id res chain seq x y z
N MET A 1 -39.58 -16.02 23.34
CA MET A 1 -39.74 -15.95 21.87
C MET A 1 -39.37 -14.55 21.41
N CYS A 2 -38.15 -14.39 20.90
CA CYS A 2 -37.72 -13.31 20.01
C CYS A 2 -36.53 -13.89 19.23
N HIS A 3 -36.76 -14.25 17.96
CA HIS A 3 -35.71 -14.68 17.05
C HIS A 3 -35.05 -13.42 16.46
N GLY A 4 -33.80 -13.16 16.84
CA GLY A 4 -32.94 -12.20 16.15
C GLY A 4 -32.43 -12.85 14.88
N LYS A 5 -32.80 -12.30 13.72
CA LYS A 5 -32.23 -12.65 12.43
C LYS A 5 -30.79 -12.17 12.38
N ASP A 6 -29.91 -13.10 12.00
CA ASP A 6 -28.55 -12.86 11.56
C ASP A 6 -28.48 -11.76 10.50
N ILE A 7 -27.61 -10.78 10.72
CA ILE A 7 -27.11 -9.91 9.66
C ILE A 7 -25.85 -10.58 9.11
N SER A 8 -26.06 -11.59 8.28
CA SER A 8 -25.06 -12.06 7.34
C SER A 8 -24.89 -10.99 6.26
N GLY A 9 -23.75 -10.30 6.26
CA GLY A 9 -23.33 -9.43 5.16
C GLY A 9 -22.94 -10.24 3.92
N SER A 10 -23.88 -11.02 3.37
CA SER A 10 -23.81 -11.45 1.99
C SER A 10 -24.34 -10.30 1.15
N VAL A 11 -23.45 -9.53 0.53
CA VAL A 11 -23.84 -8.71 -0.62
C VAL A 11 -24.45 -9.68 -1.62
N GLY A 12 -25.75 -9.55 -1.89
CA GLY A 12 -26.44 -10.35 -2.89
C GLY A 12 -25.87 -10.01 -4.26
N ILE A 13 -24.91 -10.79 -4.74
CA ILE A 13 -24.34 -10.70 -6.11
C ILE A 13 -25.32 -11.34 -7.11
N THR A 14 -26.56 -10.83 -7.15
CA THR A 14 -27.59 -11.23 -8.12
C THR A 14 -28.17 -10.08 -8.92
N GLN A 15 -27.82 -8.83 -8.62
CA GLN A 15 -28.07 -7.72 -9.55
C GLN A 15 -26.84 -7.55 -10.43
N GLY A 16 -27.02 -7.70 -11.74
CA GLY A 16 -25.99 -7.38 -12.73
C GLY A 16 -25.56 -5.91 -12.61
N ARG A 17 -24.43 -5.55 -13.22
CA ARG A 17 -23.98 -4.15 -13.30
C ARG A 17 -25.12 -3.27 -13.81
N GLU A 18 -25.57 -2.32 -13.01
CA GLU A 18 -26.51 -1.30 -13.45
C GLU A 18 -25.78 -0.32 -14.38
N VAL A 19 -26.31 -0.15 -15.58
CA VAL A 19 -25.79 0.76 -16.61
C VAL A 19 -26.95 1.59 -17.10
N LEU A 20 -26.73 2.88 -17.33
CA LEU A 20 -27.73 3.75 -17.94
C LEU A 20 -28.15 3.21 -19.32
N PRO A 21 -29.39 3.47 -19.77
CA PRO A 21 -29.85 3.13 -21.11
C PRO A 21 -28.88 3.61 -22.20
N GLY A 22 -28.59 2.75 -23.18
CA GLY A 22 -27.62 3.02 -24.25
C GLY A 22 -28.11 3.96 -25.37
N ASN A 23 -29.35 4.47 -25.28
CA ASN A 23 -29.96 5.30 -26.32
C ASN A 23 -29.34 6.71 -26.43
N VAL A 24 -28.67 7.18 -25.38
CA VAL A 24 -27.96 8.45 -25.36
C VAL A 24 -26.55 8.25 -24.85
N LYS A 25 -25.58 8.75 -25.60
CA LYS A 25 -24.16 8.69 -25.27
C LYS A 25 -23.68 10.10 -24.90
N PRO A 26 -23.37 10.36 -23.62
CA PRO A 26 -22.74 11.61 -23.24
C PRO A 26 -21.30 11.66 -23.75
N THR A 27 -20.86 12.81 -24.23
CA THR A 27 -19.52 13.02 -24.80
C THR A 27 -18.68 13.98 -23.95
N ASN A 28 -19.31 14.99 -23.33
CA ASN A 28 -18.63 15.95 -22.48
C ASN A 28 -19.58 16.52 -21.41
N TYR A 29 -18.99 17.02 -20.30
CA TYR A 29 -19.73 17.61 -19.19
C TYR A 29 -19.07 18.93 -18.80
N THR A 30 -19.84 20.01 -18.78
CA THR A 30 -19.45 21.31 -18.24
C THR A 30 -20.24 21.53 -16.95
N VAL A 31 -19.55 21.77 -15.83
CA VAL A 31 -20.16 21.92 -14.51
C VAL A 31 -19.74 23.26 -13.90
N GLU A 32 -20.71 24.03 -13.44
CA GLU A 32 -20.53 25.27 -12.70
C GLU A 32 -21.22 25.15 -11.34
N LEU A 33 -20.54 25.55 -10.27
CA LEU A 33 -21.03 25.48 -8.88
C LEU A 33 -20.73 26.81 -8.18
N GLU A 34 -21.75 27.40 -7.56
CA GLU A 34 -21.64 28.65 -6.81
C GLU A 34 -22.01 28.41 -5.33
N PRO A 35 -21.02 28.20 -4.44
CA PRO A 35 -21.27 27.93 -3.03
C PRO A 35 -21.62 29.19 -2.24
N ASN A 36 -22.61 29.08 -1.36
CA ASN A 36 -23.00 30.11 -0.40
C ASN A 36 -22.71 29.62 1.03
N PHE A 37 -21.69 30.19 1.67
CA PHE A 37 -21.25 29.82 3.02
C PHE A 37 -22.10 30.40 4.15
N GLU A 38 -23.07 31.27 3.87
CA GLU A 38 -24.03 31.76 4.87
C GLU A 38 -25.18 30.76 5.06
N THR A 39 -25.63 30.14 3.96
CA THR A 39 -26.75 29.19 3.95
C THR A 39 -26.31 27.73 3.88
N PHE A 40 -25.02 27.48 3.62
CA PHE A 40 -24.44 26.16 3.32
C PHE A 40 -25.15 25.42 2.18
N LYS A 41 -25.56 26.17 1.17
CA LYS A 41 -26.11 25.67 -0.09
C LYS A 41 -25.22 26.06 -1.24
N TYR A 42 -25.45 25.47 -2.41
CA TYR A 42 -24.81 25.89 -3.64
C TYR A 42 -25.78 25.77 -4.81
N ASP A 43 -25.75 26.74 -5.70
CA ASP A 43 -26.45 26.64 -6.98
C ASP A 43 -25.50 26.03 -8.01
N GLY A 44 -26.03 25.17 -8.87
CA GLY A 44 -25.24 24.40 -9.83
C GLY A 44 -25.88 24.35 -11.20
N THR A 45 -25.05 24.38 -12.24
CA THR A 45 -25.45 24.10 -13.62
C THR A 45 -24.56 23.01 -14.19
N VAL A 46 -25.15 21.97 -14.76
CA VAL A 46 -24.45 21.01 -15.59
C VAL A 46 -24.99 21.04 -17.02
N VAL A 47 -24.09 21.14 -17.99
CA VAL A 47 -24.37 21.00 -19.42
C VAL A 47 -23.67 19.73 -19.89
N ILE A 48 -24.45 18.80 -20.43
CA ILE A 48 -23.98 17.51 -20.92
C ILE A 48 -24.12 17.50 -22.44
N ASP A 49 -22.98 17.52 -23.13
CA ASP A 49 -22.93 17.32 -24.57
C ASP A 49 -23.25 15.84 -24.83
N LEU A 50 -24.18 15.56 -25.74
CA LEU A 50 -24.68 14.21 -25.97
C LEU A 50 -24.94 13.90 -27.45
N GLU A 51 -24.79 12.61 -27.77
CA GLU A 51 -25.17 11.99 -29.04
C GLU A 51 -26.34 11.04 -28.80
N VAL A 52 -27.43 11.20 -29.54
CA VAL A 52 -28.55 10.25 -29.53
C VAL A 52 -28.21 9.06 -30.43
N VAL A 53 -27.89 7.92 -29.84
CA VAL A 53 -27.45 6.70 -30.55
C VAL A 53 -28.64 5.89 -31.05
N GLU A 54 -29.78 6.00 -30.37
CA GLU A 54 -31.03 5.39 -30.79
C GLU A 54 -32.15 6.42 -30.65
N LYS A 55 -33.02 6.54 -31.66
CA LYS A 55 -34.16 7.48 -31.60
C LYS A 55 -34.93 7.30 -30.29
N SER A 56 -35.13 8.39 -29.55
CA SER A 56 -35.67 8.30 -28.19
C SER A 56 -36.53 9.48 -27.80
N THR A 57 -37.45 9.27 -26.87
CA THR A 57 -38.18 10.34 -26.18
C THR A 57 -37.65 10.54 -24.76
N THR A 58 -36.61 9.83 -24.34
CA THR A 58 -36.12 9.88 -22.96
C THR A 58 -34.62 10.08 -22.86
N VAL A 59 -34.21 10.76 -21.79
CA VAL A 59 -32.81 10.85 -21.36
C VAL A 59 -32.76 10.47 -19.89
N THR A 60 -31.89 9.53 -19.54
CA THR A 60 -31.72 9.04 -18.16
C THR A 60 -30.31 9.35 -17.67
N VAL A 61 -30.20 9.90 -16.47
CA VAL A 61 -28.91 10.21 -15.82
C VAL A 61 -28.88 9.70 -14.38
N ASN A 62 -27.68 9.57 -13.82
CA ASN A 62 -27.52 9.40 -12.38
C ASN A 62 -27.64 10.75 -11.66
N LEU A 63 -28.43 10.78 -10.59
CA LEU A 63 -28.68 11.99 -9.82
C LEU A 63 -29.07 11.60 -8.38
N VAL A 64 -28.42 12.21 -7.41
CA VAL A 64 -28.65 11.98 -5.98
C VAL A 64 -28.44 13.30 -5.21
N ASP A 65 -29.26 13.55 -4.19
CA ASP A 65 -29.12 14.65 -3.22
C ASP A 65 -29.03 16.08 -3.79
N ILE A 66 -29.71 16.36 -4.91
CA ILE A 66 -29.85 17.72 -5.49
C ILE A 66 -31.30 18.06 -5.83
N ASP A 67 -31.67 19.34 -5.66
CA ASP A 67 -33.00 19.87 -5.99
C ASP A 67 -32.99 20.54 -7.37
N ILE A 68 -33.74 19.97 -8.31
CA ILE A 68 -33.70 20.35 -9.73
C ILE A 68 -34.57 21.60 -9.95
N LYS A 69 -33.98 22.64 -10.52
CA LYS A 69 -34.65 23.92 -10.82
C LYS A 69 -35.10 24.02 -12.27
N GLU A 70 -34.29 23.52 -13.19
CA GLU A 70 -34.57 23.62 -14.62
C GLU A 70 -33.89 22.48 -15.39
N VAL A 71 -34.57 21.89 -16.37
CA VAL A 71 -34.01 20.89 -17.28
C VAL A 71 -34.51 21.12 -18.70
N TYR A 72 -33.61 21.06 -19.67
CA TYR A 72 -33.97 21.06 -21.09
C TYR A 72 -32.86 20.43 -21.95
N VAL A 73 -33.25 19.93 -23.13
CA VAL A 73 -32.32 19.52 -24.18
C VAL A 73 -32.36 20.56 -25.28
N GLU A 74 -31.20 21.04 -25.70
CA GLU A 74 -31.04 21.87 -26.89
C GLU A 74 -30.55 21.03 -28.06
N TYR A 75 -31.28 21.05 -29.18
CA TYR A 75 -30.81 20.49 -30.45
C TYR A 75 -31.42 21.25 -31.62
N ASN A 76 -30.70 21.32 -32.75
CA ASN A 76 -31.12 22.09 -33.94
C ASN A 76 -31.53 23.55 -33.63
N GLY A 77 -30.87 24.18 -32.65
CA GLY A 77 -31.14 25.56 -32.22
C GLY A 77 -32.50 25.77 -31.55
N SER A 78 -33.16 24.70 -31.07
CA SER A 78 -34.41 24.75 -30.32
C SER A 78 -34.26 24.12 -28.94
N LEU A 79 -34.88 24.75 -27.93
CA LEU A 79 -34.94 24.24 -26.56
C LEU A 79 -36.16 23.34 -26.38
N HIS A 80 -35.94 22.19 -25.76
CA HIS A 80 -36.96 21.18 -25.48
C HIS A 80 -36.96 20.83 -24.00
N SER A 81 -37.93 21.34 -23.25
CA SER A 81 -38.16 20.95 -21.86
C SER A 81 -38.85 19.59 -21.78
N PRO A 82 -38.59 18.79 -20.73
CA PRO A 82 -39.29 17.54 -20.52
C PRO A 82 -40.75 17.79 -20.13
N THR A 83 -41.62 16.87 -20.52
CA THR A 83 -43.04 16.85 -20.15
C THR A 83 -43.31 16.03 -18.89
N ASP A 84 -42.38 15.15 -18.53
CA ASP A 84 -42.49 14.27 -17.36
C ASP A 84 -41.10 13.85 -16.86
N SER A 85 -41.03 13.43 -15.59
CA SER A 85 -39.81 12.95 -14.93
C SER A 85 -40.11 11.80 -13.98
N ASN A 86 -39.32 10.73 -14.06
CA ASN A 86 -39.40 9.59 -13.14
C ASN A 86 -38.09 9.45 -12.36
N HIS A 87 -38.18 9.38 -11.02
CA HIS A 87 -37.04 9.30 -10.11
C HIS A 87 -37.02 7.92 -9.46
N ASN A 88 -35.86 7.25 -9.50
CA ASN A 88 -35.64 5.99 -8.83
C ASN A 88 -34.58 6.17 -7.75
N GLU A 89 -35.00 6.13 -6.48
CA GLU A 89 -34.13 6.31 -5.32
C GLU A 89 -33.17 5.13 -5.11
N GLU A 90 -33.59 3.89 -5.45
CA GLU A 90 -32.76 2.68 -5.28
C GLU A 90 -31.58 2.69 -6.24
N THR A 91 -31.82 3.04 -7.50
CA THR A 91 -30.78 3.08 -8.54
C THR A 91 -30.12 4.46 -8.70
N GLN A 92 -30.57 5.46 -7.93
CA GLN A 92 -30.13 6.85 -7.99
C GLN A 92 -30.15 7.42 -9.42
N THR A 93 -31.26 7.24 -10.13
CA THR A 93 -31.45 7.70 -11.51
C THR A 93 -32.69 8.57 -11.68
N VAL A 94 -32.62 9.47 -12.66
CA VAL A 94 -33.76 10.27 -13.13
C VAL A 94 -33.91 10.10 -14.63
N THR A 95 -35.12 9.78 -15.08
CA THR A 95 -35.49 9.71 -16.50
C THR A 95 -36.44 10.85 -16.83
N TRP A 96 -36.02 11.72 -17.75
CA TRP A 96 -36.87 12.75 -18.32
C TRP A 96 -37.50 12.30 -19.63
N THR A 97 -38.79 12.59 -19.82
CA THR A 97 -39.52 12.30 -21.05
C THR A 97 -39.83 13.57 -21.82
N PHE A 98 -39.58 13.58 -23.12
CA PHE A 98 -39.78 14.71 -24.04
C PHE A 98 -40.94 14.44 -25.00
N LYS A 99 -41.70 15.48 -25.31
CA LYS A 99 -42.89 15.40 -26.19
C LYS A 99 -42.56 14.96 -27.62
N LYS A 100 -41.40 15.38 -28.14
CA LYS A 100 -40.95 15.05 -29.50
C LYS A 100 -39.88 13.97 -29.41
N THR A 101 -39.97 12.98 -30.28
CA THR A 101 -38.89 12.00 -30.47
C THR A 101 -37.65 12.72 -31.00
N ILE A 102 -36.54 12.54 -30.31
CA ILE A 102 -35.22 13.01 -30.71
C ILE A 102 -34.66 12.00 -31.73
N PRO A 103 -34.35 12.42 -32.97
CA PRO A 103 -33.83 11.50 -33.99
C PRO A 103 -32.49 10.87 -33.61
N GLU A 104 -32.25 9.66 -34.09
CA GLU A 104 -30.92 9.03 -34.07
C GLU A 104 -29.89 9.89 -34.81
N GLY A 105 -28.67 9.95 -34.28
CA GLY A 105 -27.57 10.78 -34.75
C GLY A 105 -27.65 12.25 -34.34
N THR A 106 -28.68 12.65 -33.58
CA THR A 106 -28.80 14.04 -33.10
C THR A 106 -27.68 14.35 -32.10
N GLN A 107 -26.97 15.45 -32.36
CA GLN A 107 -26.06 16.08 -31.39
C GLN A 107 -26.80 17.19 -30.66
N GLY A 108 -26.67 17.25 -29.34
CA GLY A 108 -27.34 18.26 -28.54
C GLY A 108 -26.75 18.37 -27.14
N ASN A 109 -27.32 19.28 -26.35
CA ASN A 109 -26.85 19.58 -24.99
C ASN A 109 -28.00 19.41 -24.00
N LEU A 110 -27.85 18.55 -23.00
CA LEU A 110 -28.76 18.48 -21.86
C LEU A 110 -28.27 19.45 -20.79
N THR A 111 -29.06 20.46 -20.46
CA THR A 111 -28.78 21.38 -19.35
C THR A 111 -29.65 21.04 -18.15
N ILE A 112 -29.03 20.98 -16.97
CA ILE A 112 -29.70 20.79 -15.68
C ILE A 112 -29.20 21.88 -14.74
N LYS A 113 -30.11 22.73 -14.26
CA LYS A 113 -29.85 23.67 -13.16
C LYS A 113 -30.44 23.11 -11.88
N PHE A 114 -29.70 23.19 -10.79
CA PHE A 114 -30.05 22.57 -9.53
C PHE A 114 -29.51 23.36 -8.34
N GLN A 115 -30.01 23.04 -7.14
CA GLN A 115 -29.47 23.51 -5.88
C GLN A 115 -29.09 22.30 -5.01
N GLY A 116 -27.86 22.30 -4.49
CA GLY A 116 -27.38 21.28 -3.55
C GLY A 116 -27.10 21.87 -2.16
N SER A 117 -26.74 20.99 -1.22
CA SER A 117 -26.32 21.38 0.12
C SER A 117 -24.85 21.04 0.35
N LEU A 118 -24.08 21.98 0.92
CA LEU A 118 -22.73 21.73 1.43
C LEU A 118 -22.85 20.94 2.73
N ASN A 119 -23.04 19.63 2.62
CA ASN A 119 -23.21 18.71 3.76
C ASN A 119 -21.95 18.64 4.64
N ASP A 120 -22.01 17.97 5.79
CA ASP A 120 -20.88 17.73 6.70
C ASP A 120 -20.57 16.23 6.88
N ASN A 121 -21.08 15.38 5.98
CA ASN A 121 -20.85 13.92 6.02
C ASN A 121 -19.69 13.47 5.11
N MET A 122 -18.91 14.43 4.58
CA MET A 122 -17.74 14.22 3.73
C MET A 122 -18.03 13.53 2.39
N ALA A 123 -19.28 13.53 1.90
CA ALA A 123 -19.65 12.94 0.62
C ALA A 123 -19.95 14.01 -0.45
N GLY A 124 -19.50 13.80 -1.68
CA GLY A 124 -19.77 14.71 -2.81
C GLY A 124 -19.11 16.08 -2.61
N PHE A 125 -19.88 17.17 -2.78
CA PHE A 125 -19.46 18.55 -2.51
C PHE A 125 -19.96 18.99 -1.12
N TYR A 126 -19.04 19.15 -0.17
CA TYR A 126 -19.33 19.26 1.27
C TYR A 126 -18.57 20.43 1.92
N ARG A 127 -18.90 20.78 3.17
CA ARG A 127 -18.16 21.76 3.98
C ARG A 127 -17.26 21.05 4.99
N SER A 128 -16.06 21.59 5.16
CA SER A 128 -15.19 21.29 6.29
C SER A 128 -14.95 22.57 7.10
N SER A 129 -14.55 22.44 8.36
CA SER A 129 -14.21 23.57 9.22
C SER A 129 -12.75 23.50 9.69
N TYR A 130 -12.14 24.66 9.84
CA TYR A 130 -10.79 24.81 10.39
C TYR A 130 -10.71 26.03 11.31
N LYS A 131 -9.65 26.09 12.11
CA LYS A 131 -9.31 27.24 12.95
C LYS A 131 -8.27 28.09 12.25
N ASP A 132 -8.53 29.39 12.11
CA ASP A 132 -7.52 30.33 11.65
C ASP A 132 -6.53 30.68 12.78
N GLU A 133 -5.52 31.50 12.46
CA GLU A 133 -4.49 31.93 13.42
C GLU A 133 -5.06 32.66 14.66
N GLU A 134 -6.32 33.13 14.58
CA GLU A 134 -7.04 33.82 15.65
C GLU A 134 -8.06 32.91 16.37
N GLU A 135 -8.01 31.58 16.16
CA GLU A 135 -8.93 30.58 16.72
C GLU A 135 -10.40 30.72 16.29
N ASN A 136 -10.69 31.50 15.24
CA ASN A 136 -12.02 31.61 14.68
C ASN A 136 -12.34 30.37 13.82
N THR A 137 -13.57 29.88 13.91
CA THR A 137 -14.02 28.80 13.02
C THR A 137 -14.27 29.38 11.63
N LYS A 138 -13.50 28.90 10.65
CA LYS A 138 -13.72 29.16 9.22
C LYS A 138 -14.25 27.91 8.55
N TYR A 139 -15.06 28.10 7.52
CA TYR A 139 -15.58 27.00 6.70
C TYR A 139 -14.92 27.04 5.33
N MET A 140 -14.63 25.86 4.80
CA MET A 140 -14.16 25.65 3.43
C MET A 140 -15.09 24.68 2.72
N ALA A 141 -15.32 24.89 1.43
CA ALA A 141 -15.98 23.88 0.60
C ALA A 141 -14.90 22.91 0.11
N ALA A 142 -15.15 21.62 0.30
CA ALA A 142 -14.31 20.53 -0.12
C ALA A 142 -15.14 19.56 -0.97
N THR A 143 -14.48 18.76 -1.78
CA THR A 143 -15.14 17.72 -2.54
C THR A 143 -14.36 16.42 -2.43
N GLN A 144 -15.05 15.30 -2.34
CA GLN A 144 -14.43 13.97 -2.43
C GLN A 144 -14.67 13.44 -3.84
N MET A 145 -13.86 13.91 -4.79
CA MET A 145 -13.89 13.45 -6.18
C MET A 145 -12.91 12.29 -6.38
N GLN A 146 -13.42 11.14 -6.80
CA GLN A 146 -12.65 10.16 -7.57
C GLN A 146 -12.63 10.61 -9.05
N PRO A 147 -11.59 10.25 -9.83
CA PRO A 147 -10.95 10.89 -11.01
C PRO A 147 -11.30 12.30 -11.57
N ALA A 148 -12.34 13.00 -11.12
CA ALA A 148 -12.87 14.21 -11.74
C ALA A 148 -12.32 15.54 -11.18
N ASP A 149 -11.26 15.53 -10.37
CA ASP A 149 -10.38 16.70 -10.19
C ASP A 149 -9.52 16.99 -11.46
N ALA A 150 -9.58 16.09 -12.46
CA ALA A 150 -8.80 16.07 -13.70
C ALA A 150 -9.13 17.14 -14.76
N ARG A 151 -9.88 18.22 -14.46
CA ARG A 151 -10.36 19.20 -15.47
C ARG A 151 -9.81 20.64 -15.35
N ARG A 152 -8.66 20.86 -14.72
CA ARG A 152 -8.02 22.20 -14.66
C ARG A 152 -6.65 22.19 -15.34
N ASP A 153 -6.55 22.30 -16.68
CA ASP A 153 -5.27 22.28 -17.47
C ASP A 153 -4.29 21.11 -17.16
N VAL A 154 -4.79 20.14 -16.42
CA VAL A 154 -4.11 19.01 -15.80
C VAL A 154 -4.31 17.75 -16.65
N GLU A 155 -5.22 17.77 -17.62
CA GLU A 155 -5.54 16.59 -18.46
C GLU A 155 -4.31 16.09 -19.26
N SER A 156 -3.50 17.01 -19.80
CA SER A 156 -2.29 16.64 -20.55
C SER A 156 -1.20 16.06 -19.64
N ASP A 157 -1.08 16.57 -18.40
CA ASP A 157 -0.04 16.20 -17.45
C ASP A 157 -0.41 14.95 -16.63
N ILE A 158 -1.61 14.90 -16.04
CA ILE A 158 -2.13 13.75 -15.28
C ILE A 158 -2.55 12.60 -16.20
N GLY A 159 -2.87 12.87 -17.46
CA GLY A 159 -3.09 11.82 -18.45
C GLY A 159 -1.90 10.84 -18.53
N LYS A 160 -0.66 11.33 -18.35
CA LYS A 160 0.54 10.48 -18.30
C LYS A 160 0.56 9.61 -17.05
N TRP A 161 0.25 10.17 -15.88
CA TRP A 161 0.22 9.45 -14.60
C TRP A 161 -0.89 8.39 -14.53
N THR A 162 -2.02 8.60 -15.22
CA THR A 162 -3.19 7.70 -15.13
C THR A 162 -3.30 6.71 -16.28
N LYS A 163 -2.78 7.04 -17.47
CA LYS A 163 -2.90 6.20 -18.68
C LYS A 163 -1.63 5.42 -19.01
N LYS A 164 -0.47 5.80 -18.46
CA LYS A 164 0.80 5.08 -18.66
C LYS A 164 1.14 4.27 -17.41
N ILE A 165 1.54 3.01 -17.62
CA ILE A 165 1.87 2.10 -16.52
C ILE A 165 3.26 2.42 -15.98
N GLY A 166 3.34 2.65 -14.67
CA GLY A 166 4.59 2.88 -13.95
C GLY A 166 4.78 4.33 -13.51
N TYR A 167 5.97 4.63 -13.03
CA TYR A 167 6.39 5.94 -12.54
C TYR A 167 7.89 6.10 -12.78
N PRO A 168 8.45 7.32 -12.71
CA PRO A 168 9.87 7.54 -12.96
C PRO A 168 10.75 7.35 -11.72
N VAL A 169 12.01 7.04 -11.97
CA VAL A 169 13.14 7.36 -11.09
C VAL A 169 13.75 8.68 -11.56
N ILE A 170 14.08 9.55 -10.62
CA ILE A 170 14.77 10.82 -10.84
C ILE A 170 16.21 10.64 -10.35
N THR A 171 17.14 10.56 -11.29
CA THR A 171 18.58 10.50 -11.01
C THR A 171 19.11 11.90 -10.77
N VAL A 172 19.88 12.04 -9.69
CA VAL A 172 20.50 13.30 -9.28
C VAL A 172 22.00 13.24 -9.51
N GLU A 173 22.54 14.22 -10.23
CA GLU A 173 23.98 14.41 -10.37
C GLU A 173 24.36 15.81 -9.90
N GLU A 174 25.40 15.90 -9.07
CA GLU A 174 25.82 17.16 -8.44
C GLU A 174 27.04 17.76 -9.14
N HIS A 175 26.93 19.05 -9.46
CA HIS A 175 27.96 19.85 -10.13
C HIS A 175 28.12 21.20 -9.40
N GLY A 176 28.75 21.18 -8.23
CA GLY A 176 28.87 22.36 -7.38
C GLY A 176 27.50 22.79 -6.83
N ASN A 177 27.07 24.01 -7.15
CA ASN A 177 25.75 24.51 -6.75
C ASN A 177 24.64 24.18 -7.74
N THR A 178 24.93 23.43 -8.81
CA THR A 178 23.93 23.01 -9.79
C THR A 178 23.73 21.51 -9.68
N ILE A 179 22.47 21.06 -9.68
CA ILE A 179 22.13 19.64 -9.81
C ILE A 179 21.48 19.40 -11.17
N ARG A 180 21.91 18.31 -11.83
CA ARG A 180 21.23 17.77 -13.01
C ARG A 180 20.26 16.69 -12.55
N LEU A 181 19.01 16.85 -12.95
CA LEU A 181 17.96 15.86 -12.72
C LEU A 181 17.61 15.19 -14.03
N THR A 182 17.63 13.86 -14.05
CA THR A 182 17.24 13.05 -15.20
C THR A 182 16.12 12.11 -14.81
N GLN A 183 15.00 12.12 -15.54
CA GLN A 183 13.90 11.17 -15.32
C GLN A 183 13.99 9.98 -16.27
N ASN A 184 13.82 8.77 -15.74
CA ASN A 184 13.66 7.55 -16.52
C ASN A 184 12.55 6.70 -15.92
N ARG A 185 11.88 5.88 -16.73
CA ARG A 185 10.89 4.92 -16.22
C ARG A 185 11.56 3.99 -15.21
N TYR A 186 10.95 3.85 -14.04
CA TYR A 186 11.40 2.87 -13.06
C TYR A 186 10.76 1.50 -13.33
N LEU A 187 11.59 0.47 -13.45
CA LEU A 187 11.18 -0.94 -13.39
C LEU A 187 11.95 -1.63 -12.27
N ARG A 188 11.26 -2.52 -11.54
CA ARG A 188 11.87 -3.29 -10.43
C ARG A 188 13.02 -4.19 -10.88
N THR A 189 13.05 -4.56 -12.16
CA THR A 189 14.09 -5.38 -12.79
C THR A 189 15.23 -4.55 -13.42
N ALA A 190 15.09 -3.22 -13.47
CA ALA A 190 16.03 -2.27 -14.08
C ALA A 190 16.47 -2.60 -15.51
N ASP A 191 15.68 -3.38 -16.24
CA ASP A 191 15.91 -3.81 -17.63
C ASP A 191 15.04 -3.03 -18.61
N VAL A 192 14.81 -1.74 -18.31
CA VAL A 192 13.99 -0.83 -19.11
C VAL A 192 14.55 -0.72 -20.52
N LYS A 193 13.73 -1.04 -21.52
CA LYS A 193 14.12 -0.86 -22.92
C LYS A 193 13.80 0.55 -23.41
N PRO A 194 14.49 1.07 -24.45
CA PRO A 194 14.23 2.40 -24.97
C PRO A 194 12.75 2.66 -25.34
N GLU A 195 12.08 1.67 -25.94
CA GLU A 195 10.65 1.73 -26.29
C GLU A 195 9.72 1.75 -25.07
N GLU A 196 10.23 1.33 -23.90
CA GLU A 196 9.49 1.33 -22.64
C GLU A 196 9.69 2.64 -21.85
N ASP A 197 10.73 3.41 -22.15
CA ASP A 197 11.11 4.66 -21.48
C ASP A 197 10.74 5.91 -22.28
N GLU A 198 9.74 5.86 -23.17
CA GLU A 198 9.36 7.02 -23.98
C GLU A 198 8.55 8.08 -23.21
N THR A 199 7.94 7.69 -22.08
CA THR A 199 7.06 8.59 -21.33
C THR A 199 7.89 9.60 -20.53
N LEU A 200 7.62 10.89 -20.73
CA LEU A 200 8.16 11.98 -19.91
C LEU A 200 7.09 12.47 -18.95
N TRP A 201 7.19 12.12 -17.68
CA TRP A 201 6.24 12.51 -16.66
C TRP A 201 6.44 13.99 -16.27
N PRO A 202 5.35 14.73 -16.00
CA PRO A 202 5.44 16.02 -15.36
C PRO A 202 5.80 15.81 -13.88
N ILE A 203 7.02 16.18 -13.51
CA ILE A 203 7.55 16.00 -12.15
C ILE A 203 7.29 17.27 -11.36
N PHE A 204 6.38 17.20 -10.39
CA PHE A 204 6.16 18.24 -9.40
C PHE A 204 7.20 18.04 -8.27
N LEU A 205 8.19 18.91 -8.23
CA LEU A 205 9.37 18.74 -7.41
C LEU A 205 9.22 19.56 -6.12
N GLY A 206 9.06 18.87 -4.98
CA GLY A 206 9.24 19.47 -3.66
C GLY A 206 10.73 19.50 -3.32
N LEU A 207 11.36 20.68 -3.37
CA LEU A 207 12.75 20.90 -2.97
C LEU A 207 12.79 21.42 -1.53
N ARG A 208 13.22 20.58 -0.60
CA ARG A 208 13.52 20.97 0.78
C ARG A 208 14.94 21.49 0.88
N THR A 209 15.10 22.61 1.56
CA THR A 209 16.36 23.25 1.94
C THR A 209 16.34 23.58 3.44
N SER A 210 17.43 24.17 3.94
CA SER A 210 17.51 24.68 5.30
C SER A 210 16.53 25.85 5.57
N SER A 211 16.06 26.53 4.51
CA SER A 211 15.13 27.66 4.59
C SER A 211 13.65 27.29 4.45
N GLY A 212 13.32 26.03 4.11
CA GLY A 212 11.94 25.57 3.97
C GLY A 212 11.75 24.57 2.83
N VAL A 213 10.53 24.49 2.30
CA VAL A 213 10.19 23.64 1.15
C VAL A 213 9.69 24.53 0.00
N SER A 214 10.29 24.37 -1.17
CA SER A 214 9.86 25.01 -2.42
C SER A 214 9.12 23.99 -3.29
N GLU A 215 7.85 24.24 -3.58
CA GLU A 215 6.99 23.35 -4.39
C GLU A 215 6.61 23.95 -5.76
N ASN A 216 7.23 25.06 -6.13
CA ASN A 216 6.98 25.76 -7.40
C ASN A 216 7.78 25.19 -8.59
N LEU A 217 8.60 24.16 -8.38
CA LEU A 217 9.46 23.58 -9.41
C LEU A 217 8.72 22.45 -10.12
N THR A 218 8.65 22.52 -11.44
CA THR A 218 8.10 21.46 -12.29
C THR A 218 8.94 21.31 -13.54
N PHE A 219 9.25 20.06 -13.91
CA PHE A 219 9.88 19.79 -15.20
C PHE A 219 9.19 18.63 -15.93
N LYS A 220 9.13 18.73 -17.26
CA LYS A 220 8.43 17.79 -18.15
C LYS A 220 9.37 17.18 -19.20
N THR A 221 10.65 17.55 -19.15
CA THR A 221 11.71 17.13 -20.06
C THR A 221 12.45 15.93 -19.50
N ARG A 222 13.23 15.24 -20.34
CA ARG A 222 14.11 14.14 -19.90
C ARG A 222 15.07 14.59 -18.81
N GLU A 223 15.65 15.77 -18.99
CA GLU A 223 16.62 16.35 -18.08
C GLU A 223 16.23 17.80 -17.74
N THR A 224 16.64 18.26 -16.57
CA THR A 224 16.61 19.66 -16.17
C THR A 224 17.81 19.99 -15.28
N LEU A 225 18.15 21.27 -15.18
CA LEU A 225 19.17 21.79 -14.27
C LEU A 225 18.51 22.67 -13.22
N ILE A 226 18.91 22.51 -11.96
CA ILE A 226 18.45 23.33 -10.84
C ILE A 226 19.67 23.92 -10.15
N ASN A 227 19.66 25.25 -10.00
CA ASN A 227 20.64 25.95 -9.18
C ASN A 227 20.14 25.98 -7.75
N LEU A 228 20.98 25.51 -6.83
CA LEU A 228 20.72 25.50 -5.40
C LEU A 228 21.31 26.76 -4.77
N ASP A 229 20.52 27.40 -3.91
CA ASP A 229 21.00 28.49 -3.05
C ASP A 229 21.98 27.95 -1.99
N ASP A 230 21.74 26.73 -1.52
CA ASP A 230 22.54 25.99 -0.55
C ASP A 230 22.74 24.55 -1.06
N SER A 231 23.97 24.22 -1.45
CA SER A 231 24.34 22.87 -1.90
C SER A 231 24.78 21.96 -0.75
N ASP A 232 24.94 22.48 0.46
CA ASP A 232 25.30 21.68 1.63
C ASP A 232 24.10 20.83 2.07
N PHE A 233 22.88 21.39 2.06
CA PHE A 233 21.67 20.64 2.36
C PHE A 233 20.54 20.90 1.35
N TYR A 234 20.13 19.82 0.67
CA TYR A 234 18.87 19.79 -0.06
C TYR A 234 18.30 18.36 -0.10
N LYS A 235 16.98 18.27 -0.24
CA LYS A 235 16.24 17.01 -0.41
C LYS A 235 15.12 17.24 -1.43
N LEU A 236 15.14 16.50 -2.53
CA LEU A 236 14.05 16.41 -3.50
C LEU A 236 12.93 15.49 -3.00
N ASN A 237 11.73 15.67 -3.51
CA ASN A 237 10.52 14.99 -3.05
C ASN A 237 10.28 15.20 -1.55
N ALA A 238 10.23 16.48 -1.14
CA ALA A 238 9.95 16.88 0.24
C ALA A 238 8.64 16.24 0.74
N ASN A 239 8.66 15.73 1.96
CA ASN A 239 7.55 14.97 2.58
C ASN A 239 7.10 13.73 1.78
N HIS A 240 7.88 13.32 0.78
CA HIS A 240 7.62 12.15 -0.07
C HIS A 240 6.23 12.16 -0.74
N THR A 241 5.74 13.33 -1.16
CA THR A 241 4.40 13.52 -1.76
C THR A 241 4.34 13.21 -3.25
N GLY A 242 5.49 13.22 -3.94
CA GLY A 242 5.60 12.94 -5.36
C GLY A 242 5.62 11.46 -5.69
N VAL A 243 4.95 11.08 -6.78
CA VAL A 243 4.87 9.68 -7.27
C VAL A 243 6.10 9.35 -8.13
N TYR A 244 7.30 9.42 -7.54
CA TYR A 244 8.55 9.08 -8.19
C TYR A 244 9.59 8.70 -7.13
N ARG A 245 10.63 7.97 -7.56
CA ARG A 245 11.77 7.63 -6.70
C ARG A 245 12.92 8.57 -6.96
N THR A 246 13.68 8.93 -5.93
CA THR A 246 14.87 9.77 -6.11
C THR A 246 16.14 8.97 -5.90
N LEU A 247 16.98 8.89 -6.94
CA LEU A 247 18.29 8.28 -6.90
C LEU A 247 19.34 9.37 -6.63
N TYR A 248 19.79 9.44 -5.38
CA TYR A 248 20.87 10.33 -4.96
C TYR A 248 22.24 9.67 -5.12
N PRO A 249 23.32 10.47 -5.32
CA PRO A 249 24.68 10.00 -5.13
C PRO A 249 24.89 9.49 -3.69
N PRO A 250 25.74 8.46 -3.46
CA PRO A 250 26.00 7.92 -2.13
C PRO A 250 26.44 8.97 -1.09
N ASP A 251 27.29 9.92 -1.50
CA ASP A 251 27.74 11.01 -0.64
C ASP A 251 26.58 11.93 -0.19
N ARG A 252 25.58 12.15 -1.07
CA ARG A 252 24.40 12.93 -0.73
C ARG A 252 23.49 12.18 0.25
N LEU A 253 23.31 10.87 0.10
CA LEU A 253 22.58 10.06 1.09
C LEU A 253 23.22 10.17 2.47
N THR A 254 24.55 10.10 2.53
CA THR A 254 25.30 10.27 3.79
C THR A 254 25.05 11.64 4.43
N LYS A 255 25.11 12.72 3.64
CA LYS A 255 24.80 14.08 4.11
C LYS A 255 23.36 14.20 4.62
N LEU A 256 22.39 13.59 3.93
CA LEU A 256 20.98 13.61 4.32
C LEU A 256 20.75 12.92 5.67
N VAL A 257 21.44 11.81 5.93
CA VAL A 257 21.35 11.11 7.22
C VAL A 257 22.00 11.92 8.35
N GLN A 258 23.15 12.53 8.09
CA GLN A 258 23.80 13.44 9.06
C GLN A 258 22.90 14.65 9.39
N ALA A 259 22.14 15.12 8.41
CA ALA A 259 21.17 16.19 8.52
C ALA A 259 19.74 15.69 8.80
N ALA A 260 19.55 14.48 9.34
CA ALA A 260 18.21 13.90 9.54
C ALA A 260 17.26 14.76 10.40
N HIS A 261 17.80 15.61 11.27
CA HIS A 261 17.04 16.58 12.07
C HIS A 261 16.38 17.70 11.24
N LEU A 262 16.82 17.92 10.00
CA LEU A 262 16.21 18.86 9.04
C LEU A 262 15.15 18.19 8.15
N LEU A 263 15.01 16.86 8.24
CA LEU A 263 14.06 16.08 7.46
C LEU A 263 12.77 15.87 8.25
N SER A 264 11.62 15.89 7.57
CA SER A 264 10.38 15.41 8.17
C SER A 264 10.43 13.89 8.37
N THR A 265 9.48 13.38 9.16
CA THR A 265 9.31 11.94 9.36
C THR A 265 9.05 11.22 8.03
N GLU A 266 8.22 11.81 7.17
CA GLU A 266 7.89 11.30 5.84
C GLU A 266 9.11 11.32 4.90
N ASP A 267 9.97 12.35 5.00
CA ASP A 267 11.21 12.41 4.23
C ASP A 267 12.16 11.27 4.60
N ARG A 268 12.31 10.96 5.90
CA ARG A 268 13.17 9.85 6.36
C ARG A 268 12.61 8.50 5.94
N ALA A 269 11.30 8.27 6.11
CA ALA A 269 10.65 7.05 5.65
C ALA A 269 10.78 6.89 4.11
N GLY A 270 10.51 7.96 3.37
CA GLY A 270 10.63 7.98 1.91
C GLY A 270 12.05 7.72 1.41
N LEU A 271 13.08 8.23 2.10
CA LEU A 271 14.48 7.93 1.78
C LEU A 271 14.79 6.44 1.92
N VAL A 272 14.32 5.80 3.00
CA VAL A 272 14.49 4.36 3.21
C VAL A 272 13.77 3.57 2.12
N GLY A 273 12.50 3.92 1.82
CA GLY A 273 11.69 3.24 0.82
C GLY A 273 12.23 3.40 -0.61
N ASP A 274 12.76 4.57 -0.97
CA ASP A 274 13.47 4.77 -2.24
C ASP A 274 14.76 3.98 -2.28
N ALA A 275 15.56 4.05 -1.21
CA ALA A 275 16.82 3.36 -1.20
C ALA A 275 16.66 1.83 -1.29
N GLY A 276 15.71 1.26 -0.58
CA GLY A 276 15.36 -0.16 -0.62
C GLY A 276 14.98 -0.62 -2.02
N ALA A 277 14.12 0.15 -2.69
CA ALA A 277 13.67 -0.15 -4.05
C ALA A 277 14.79 0.00 -5.09
N LEU A 278 15.60 1.05 -4.98
CA LEU A 278 16.71 1.32 -5.91
C LEU A 278 17.85 0.31 -5.74
N ALA A 279 18.11 -0.16 -4.51
CA ALA A 279 19.04 -1.26 -4.26
C ALA A 279 18.49 -2.57 -4.85
N THR A 280 17.23 -2.91 -4.58
CA THR A 280 16.59 -4.11 -5.13
C THR A 280 16.67 -4.17 -6.65
N SER A 281 16.37 -3.04 -7.31
CA SER A 281 16.39 -2.94 -8.76
C SER A 281 17.78 -2.84 -9.36
N GLY A 282 18.77 -2.35 -8.61
CA GLY A 282 20.15 -2.19 -9.08
C GLY A 282 20.51 -0.83 -9.63
N HIS A 283 19.70 0.18 -9.33
CA HIS A 283 20.04 1.57 -9.58
C HIS A 283 21.11 2.09 -8.59
N GLN A 284 21.26 1.43 -7.45
CA GLN A 284 22.35 1.67 -6.50
C GLN A 284 22.82 0.37 -5.84
N ASN A 285 24.00 0.43 -5.23
CA ASN A 285 24.55 -0.68 -4.46
C ASN A 285 23.78 -0.89 -3.15
N THR A 286 23.75 -2.13 -2.68
CA THR A 286 23.13 -2.47 -1.39
C THR A 286 23.91 -1.90 -0.21
N SER A 287 25.24 -1.75 -0.31
CA SER A 287 26.05 -1.06 0.70
C SER A 287 25.57 0.36 1.00
N SER A 288 25.20 1.15 -0.02
CA SER A 288 24.63 2.49 0.18
C SER A 288 23.32 2.48 0.98
N LEU A 289 22.48 1.45 0.76
CA LEU A 289 21.27 1.24 1.56
C LEU A 289 21.63 0.87 3.00
N LEU A 290 22.56 -0.05 3.21
CA LEU A 290 22.97 -0.48 4.55
C LEU A 290 23.58 0.67 5.36
N ASP A 291 24.38 1.55 4.72
CA ASP A 291 24.90 2.77 5.33
C ASP A 291 23.78 3.75 5.73
N LEU A 292 22.78 3.93 4.87
CA LEU A 292 21.59 4.74 5.16
C LEU A 292 20.85 4.20 6.41
N LEU A 293 20.59 2.90 6.45
CA LEU A 293 19.92 2.25 7.58
C LEU A 293 20.73 2.37 8.87
N LEU A 294 22.05 2.16 8.80
CA LEU A 294 22.95 2.28 9.95
C LEU A 294 23.01 3.70 10.51
N GLY A 295 23.00 4.71 9.64
CA GLY A 295 23.00 6.10 10.08
C GLY A 295 21.67 6.54 10.73
N LEU A 296 20.58 5.80 10.49
CA LEU A 296 19.29 5.98 11.16
C LEU A 296 19.10 5.11 12.43
N LYS A 297 20.17 4.54 12.98
CA LYS A 297 20.11 3.65 14.17
C LYS A 297 19.48 4.26 15.44
N ASN A 298 19.36 5.58 15.52
CA ASN A 298 18.76 6.30 16.65
C ASN A 298 17.33 6.80 16.33
N GLU A 299 16.72 6.35 15.23
CA GLU A 299 15.37 6.72 14.83
C GLU A 299 14.34 6.27 15.88
N LYS A 300 13.30 7.08 16.09
CA LYS A 300 12.25 6.85 17.08
C LYS A 300 10.84 6.86 16.49
N GLU A 301 10.68 7.36 15.28
CA GLU A 301 9.39 7.46 14.62
C GLU A 301 8.94 6.11 14.06
N TYR A 302 7.75 5.68 14.45
CA TYR A 302 7.19 4.38 14.08
C TYR A 302 7.18 4.15 12.57
N ILE A 303 6.75 5.13 11.78
CA ILE A 303 6.62 4.96 10.33
C ILE A 303 7.99 4.74 9.66
N VAL A 304 9.03 5.45 10.12
CA VAL A 304 10.40 5.27 9.59
C VAL A 304 10.95 3.91 9.99
N LEU A 305 10.81 3.52 11.26
CA LEU A 305 11.23 2.21 11.74
C LEU A 305 10.47 1.07 11.05
N SER A 306 9.19 1.27 10.70
CA SER A 306 8.40 0.27 9.98
C SER A 306 8.92 0.07 8.55
N GLU A 307 9.36 1.14 7.89
CA GLU A 307 9.97 1.06 6.55
C GLU A 307 11.36 0.43 6.60
N ILE A 308 12.16 0.75 7.63
CA ILE A 308 13.45 0.09 7.91
C ILE A 308 13.23 -1.42 8.09
N ALA A 309 12.23 -1.82 8.90
CA ALA A 309 11.91 -3.22 9.13
C ALA A 309 11.48 -3.95 7.85
N SER A 310 10.63 -3.30 7.02
CA SER A 310 10.20 -3.86 5.73
C SER A 310 11.38 -4.04 4.76
N THR A 311 12.31 -3.08 4.77
CA THR A 311 13.53 -3.12 3.95
C THR A 311 14.46 -4.24 4.38
N ILE A 312 14.68 -4.44 5.68
CA ILE A 312 15.46 -5.56 6.22
C ILE A 312 14.80 -6.90 5.87
N GLY A 313 13.48 -7.02 6.05
CA GLY A 313 12.76 -8.24 5.65
C GLY A 313 12.89 -8.55 4.16
N SER A 314 12.97 -7.52 3.31
CA SER A 314 13.23 -7.68 1.87
C SER A 314 14.64 -8.19 1.57
N LEU A 315 15.66 -7.70 2.32
CA LEU A 315 17.04 -8.20 2.24
C LEU A 315 17.12 -9.66 2.67
N GLU A 316 16.56 -10.01 3.83
CA GLU A 316 16.55 -11.39 4.34
C GLU A 316 15.83 -12.35 3.37
N ALA A 317 14.70 -11.92 2.80
CA ALA A 317 13.95 -12.72 1.85
C ALA A 317 14.63 -12.86 0.48
N ALA A 318 15.56 -11.97 0.12
CA ALA A 318 16.37 -12.10 -1.09
C ALA A 318 17.55 -13.06 -0.84
N TRP A 319 18.22 -12.98 0.31
CA TRP A 319 19.32 -13.85 0.72
C TRP A 319 18.90 -15.17 1.38
N LEU A 320 17.62 -15.55 1.25
CA LEU A 320 17.03 -16.66 2.00
C LEU A 320 17.78 -18.00 1.81
N PHE A 321 18.29 -18.24 0.61
CA PHE A 321 19.00 -19.48 0.23
C PHE A 321 20.53 -19.31 0.21
N GLU A 322 21.03 -18.15 0.61
CA GLU A 322 22.46 -17.86 0.70
C GLU A 322 23.07 -18.45 1.99
N PRO A 323 24.42 -18.47 2.15
CA PRO A 323 25.05 -19.04 3.33
C PRO A 323 24.47 -18.48 4.63
N LYS A 324 24.12 -19.38 5.56
CA LYS A 324 23.44 -19.06 6.83
C LYS A 324 24.16 -17.98 7.65
N GLU A 325 25.47 -17.82 7.48
CA GLU A 325 26.25 -16.78 8.12
C GLU A 325 25.79 -15.37 7.71
N ILE A 326 25.49 -15.13 6.43
CA ILE A 326 25.00 -13.83 5.94
C ILE A 326 23.65 -13.47 6.57
N LEU A 327 22.73 -14.44 6.62
CA LEU A 327 21.43 -14.24 7.28
C LEU A 327 21.59 -13.96 8.78
N LYS A 328 22.51 -14.64 9.47
CA LYS A 328 22.82 -14.32 10.88
C LYS A 328 23.41 -12.92 11.04
N SER A 329 24.22 -12.46 10.09
CA SER A 329 24.75 -11.10 10.08
C SER A 329 23.66 -10.05 9.88
N PHE A 330 22.65 -10.30 9.04
CA PHE A 330 21.47 -9.44 8.94
C PHE A 330 20.65 -9.41 10.23
N GLN A 331 20.46 -10.56 10.89
CA GLN A 331 19.79 -10.62 12.19
C GLN A 331 20.53 -9.81 13.26
N LYS A 332 21.86 -9.86 13.28
CA LYS A 332 22.68 -9.04 14.17
C LYS A 332 22.56 -7.54 13.83
N PHE A 333 22.61 -7.17 12.55
CA PHE A 333 22.40 -5.80 12.10
C PHE A 333 21.03 -5.26 12.51
N GLN A 334 19.98 -6.05 12.29
CA GLN A 334 18.63 -5.76 12.74
C GLN A 334 18.57 -5.56 14.27
N LYS A 335 19.20 -6.44 15.04
CA LYS A 335 19.26 -6.29 16.50
C LYS A 335 19.87 -4.95 16.90
N ASP A 336 20.99 -4.56 16.29
CA ASP A 336 21.68 -3.31 16.61
C ASP A 336 20.82 -2.06 16.33
N LEU A 337 19.91 -2.12 15.36
CA LEU A 337 18.99 -1.03 15.03
C LEU A 337 17.78 -0.93 15.96
N PHE A 338 17.24 -2.06 16.43
CA PHE A 338 15.94 -2.08 17.12
C PHE A 338 16.02 -2.37 18.63
N ALA A 339 17.00 -3.14 19.10
CA ALA A 339 17.11 -3.52 20.51
C ALA A 339 17.27 -2.32 21.45
N PRO A 340 18.11 -1.30 21.16
CA PRO A 340 18.25 -0.14 22.05
C PRO A 340 16.92 0.56 22.34
N LEU A 341 16.11 0.80 21.31
CA LEU A 341 14.80 1.43 21.48
C LEU A 341 13.80 0.48 22.15
N ALA A 342 13.84 -0.82 21.84
CA ALA A 342 12.99 -1.83 22.51
C ALA A 342 13.24 -1.84 24.03
N HIS A 343 14.50 -1.75 24.47
CA HIS A 343 14.88 -1.64 25.88
C HIS A 343 14.47 -0.30 26.49
N GLU A 344 14.58 0.81 25.74
CA GLU A 344 14.19 2.15 26.20
C GLU A 344 12.68 2.24 26.49
N ILE A 345 11.83 1.78 25.55
CA ILE A 345 10.37 1.95 25.65
C ILE A 345 9.66 0.76 26.31
N GLY A 346 10.31 -0.40 26.35
CA GLY A 346 9.80 -1.65 26.88
C GLY A 346 8.62 -2.25 26.09
N TRP A 347 8.17 -3.42 26.54
CA TRP A 347 7.09 -4.19 25.90
C TRP A 347 5.85 -4.38 26.80
N ASN A 348 5.73 -3.54 27.83
CA ASN A 348 4.55 -3.48 28.69
C ASN A 348 3.55 -2.45 28.15
N PHE A 349 2.33 -2.89 27.86
CA PHE A 349 1.25 -2.07 27.32
C PHE A 349 0.40 -1.50 28.45
N LYS A 350 0.26 -0.17 28.52
CA LYS A 350 -0.47 0.55 29.56
C LYS A 350 -1.77 1.16 29.00
N PRO A 351 -2.84 1.33 29.81
CA PRO A 351 -4.09 1.94 29.35
C PRO A 351 -3.97 3.36 28.77
N GLY A 352 -2.90 4.10 29.07
CA GLY A 352 -2.63 5.44 28.54
C GLY A 352 -1.66 5.47 27.36
N ASP A 353 -1.18 4.32 26.85
CA ASP A 353 -0.32 4.29 25.69
C ASP A 353 -1.13 4.66 24.43
N SER A 354 -0.64 5.63 23.65
CA SER A 354 -1.23 5.95 22.35
C SER A 354 -1.11 4.77 21.38
N ASP A 355 -1.99 4.70 20.38
CA ASP A 355 -1.97 3.63 19.38
C ASP A 355 -0.61 3.52 18.67
N ILE A 356 0.00 4.67 18.35
CA ILE A 356 1.33 4.74 17.73
C ILE A 356 2.40 4.16 18.68
N LEU A 357 2.35 4.49 19.97
CA LEU A 357 3.30 3.93 20.94
C LEU A 357 3.12 2.41 21.08
N GLN A 358 1.89 1.91 21.08
CA GLN A 358 1.62 0.47 21.11
C GLN A 358 2.19 -0.23 19.86
N GLN A 359 2.02 0.36 18.68
CA GLN A 359 2.61 -0.15 17.43
C GLN A 359 4.13 -0.12 17.47
N LEU A 360 4.73 0.94 18.00
CA LEU A 360 6.18 1.08 18.15
C LEU A 360 6.76 0.03 19.10
N LYS A 361 6.13 -0.18 20.26
CA LYS A 361 6.50 -1.27 21.21
C LYS A 361 6.43 -2.62 20.54
N ALA A 362 5.35 -2.90 19.80
CA ALA A 362 5.22 -4.17 19.11
C ALA A 362 6.29 -4.34 18.02
N LEU A 363 6.53 -3.33 17.20
CA LEU A 363 7.55 -3.37 16.15
C LEU A 363 8.94 -3.64 16.72
N THR A 364 9.39 -2.81 17.66
CA THR A 364 10.74 -2.90 18.25
C THR A 364 10.94 -4.21 19.00
N PHE A 365 9.95 -4.67 19.78
CA PHE A 365 9.97 -5.99 20.42
C PHE A 365 10.13 -7.13 19.40
N GLY A 366 9.35 -7.10 18.32
CA GLY A 366 9.44 -8.11 17.26
C GLY A 366 10.83 -8.11 16.61
N MET A 367 11.28 -6.96 16.13
CA MET A 367 12.55 -6.85 15.40
C MET A 367 13.77 -7.18 16.28
N ALA A 368 13.79 -6.75 17.53
CA ALA A 368 14.83 -7.13 18.48
C ALA A 368 14.83 -8.65 18.77
N GLY A 369 13.65 -9.24 18.99
CA GLY A 369 13.51 -10.67 19.26
C GLY A 369 13.88 -11.56 18.08
N TYR A 370 13.48 -11.19 16.85
CA TYR A 370 13.88 -11.89 15.63
C TYR A 370 15.39 -11.79 15.39
N GLY A 371 16.01 -10.67 15.77
CA GLY A 371 17.45 -10.45 15.75
C GLY A 371 18.22 -11.19 16.84
N GLY A 372 17.53 -11.85 17.78
CA GLY A 372 18.13 -12.61 18.87
C GLY A 372 18.63 -11.75 20.02
N ASP A 373 17.95 -10.65 20.33
CA ASP A 373 18.17 -9.92 21.58
C ASP A 373 17.79 -10.78 22.80
N GLU A 374 18.73 -10.97 23.72
CA GLU A 374 18.61 -11.95 24.80
C GLU A 374 17.51 -11.58 25.80
N GLU A 375 17.35 -10.29 26.12
CA GLU A 375 16.34 -9.80 27.07
C GLU A 375 14.93 -9.94 26.48
N VAL A 376 14.76 -9.56 25.21
CA VAL A 376 13.49 -9.69 24.50
C VAL A 376 13.11 -11.16 24.29
N VAL A 377 14.06 -12.02 23.94
CA VAL A 377 13.82 -13.47 23.80
C VAL A 377 13.43 -14.08 25.15
N ALA A 378 14.12 -13.71 26.24
CA ALA A 378 13.78 -14.17 27.58
C ALA A 378 12.36 -13.73 27.98
N ALA A 379 12.00 -12.46 27.72
CA ALA A 379 10.65 -11.95 27.98
C ALA A 379 9.58 -12.70 27.16
N ALA A 380 9.83 -12.97 25.88
CA ALA A 380 8.92 -13.75 25.05
C ALA A 380 8.73 -15.18 25.60
N LYS A 381 9.82 -15.86 25.97
CA LYS A 381 9.78 -17.19 26.60
C LYS A 381 9.03 -17.17 27.94
N GLU A 382 9.20 -16.13 28.75
CA GLU A 382 8.47 -15.99 30.02
C GLU A 382 6.96 -15.81 29.81
N MET A 383 6.55 -14.91 28.91
CA MET A 383 5.13 -14.71 28.60
C MET A 383 4.49 -15.98 28.03
N PHE A 384 5.21 -16.67 27.14
CA PHE A 384 4.75 -17.92 26.55
C PHE A 384 4.62 -19.04 27.59
N LYS A 385 5.55 -19.12 28.54
CA LYS A 385 5.45 -20.07 29.66
C LYS A 385 4.20 -19.81 30.50
N LYS A 386 3.91 -18.56 30.86
CA LYS A 386 2.68 -18.21 31.61
C LYS A 386 1.42 -18.62 30.85
N LEU A 387 1.38 -18.38 29.54
CA LEU A 387 0.30 -18.88 28.69
C LEU A 387 0.15 -20.41 28.77
N ALA A 388 1.27 -21.14 28.66
CA ALA A 388 1.27 -22.60 28.76
C ALA A 388 0.79 -23.11 30.13
N ASP A 389 1.06 -22.35 31.20
CA ASP A 389 0.61 -22.62 32.57
C ASP A 389 -0.85 -22.21 32.83
N GLY A 390 -1.56 -21.68 31.83
CA GLY A 390 -3.00 -21.38 31.85
C GLY A 390 -3.37 -19.91 32.00
N ASP A 391 -2.39 -19.00 32.05
CA ASP A 391 -2.65 -17.55 32.04
C ASP A 391 -2.91 -17.08 30.60
N LEU A 392 -4.19 -17.12 30.20
CA LEU A 392 -4.63 -16.76 28.85
C LEU A 392 -4.46 -15.27 28.51
N ASP A 393 -4.16 -14.43 29.51
CA ASP A 393 -3.96 -12.99 29.34
C ASP A 393 -2.47 -12.60 29.47
N ALA A 394 -1.57 -13.58 29.62
CA ALA A 394 -0.13 -13.39 29.76
C ALA A 394 0.54 -12.68 28.57
N ILE A 395 -0.08 -12.73 27.38
CA ILE A 395 0.45 -12.13 26.17
C ILE A 395 -0.53 -11.08 25.64
N ASN A 396 -0.07 -9.82 25.57
CA ASN A 396 -0.84 -8.75 24.97
C ASN A 396 -1.13 -9.04 23.48
N PRO A 397 -2.37 -8.83 22.99
CA PRO A 397 -2.74 -9.08 21.59
C PRO A 397 -1.80 -8.46 20.55
N ASN A 398 -1.25 -7.26 20.81
CA ASN A 398 -0.39 -6.53 19.89
C ASN A 398 0.96 -7.22 19.62
N ILE A 399 1.45 -8.04 20.56
CA ILE A 399 2.72 -8.77 20.42
C ILE A 399 2.54 -10.28 20.33
N ARG A 400 1.31 -10.80 20.35
CA ARG A 400 1.05 -12.25 20.38
C ARG A 400 1.74 -13.02 19.26
N SER A 401 1.60 -12.56 18.02
CA SER A 401 2.25 -13.21 16.87
C SER A 401 3.78 -13.20 17.00
N ARG A 402 4.35 -12.09 17.50
CA ARG A 402 5.79 -11.93 17.70
C ARG A 402 6.30 -12.87 18.77
N VAL A 403 5.61 -12.96 19.91
CA VAL A 403 5.97 -13.91 20.97
C VAL A 403 6.00 -15.33 20.43
N TYR A 404 4.95 -15.77 19.72
CA TYR A 404 4.91 -17.11 19.11
C TYR A 404 6.05 -17.37 18.12
N HIS A 405 6.33 -16.42 17.23
CA HIS A 405 7.43 -16.56 16.29
C HIS A 405 8.80 -16.57 16.97
N ILE A 406 9.02 -15.71 17.97
CA ILE A 406 10.27 -15.66 18.74
C ILE A 406 10.52 -16.98 19.47
N VAL A 407 9.53 -17.54 20.16
CA VAL A 407 9.72 -18.81 20.89
C VAL A 407 9.95 -19.99 19.95
N LEU A 408 9.27 -20.04 18.79
CA LEU A 408 9.52 -21.06 17.77
C LEU A 408 10.93 -20.94 17.18
N GLN A 409 11.38 -19.71 16.91
CA GLN A 409 12.69 -19.43 16.33
C GLN A 409 13.85 -19.76 17.29
N HIS A 410 13.67 -19.53 18.59
CA HIS A 410 14.71 -19.66 19.62
C HIS A 410 14.42 -20.79 20.62
N SER A 411 13.78 -21.86 20.16
CA SER A 411 13.46 -23.04 20.96
C SER A 411 14.70 -23.89 21.23
N ASP A 412 14.82 -24.42 22.45
CA ASP A 412 16.00 -25.20 22.88
C ASP A 412 15.94 -26.68 22.43
N ASN A 413 14.77 -27.17 21.99
CA ASN A 413 14.52 -28.56 21.57
C ASN A 413 13.63 -28.64 20.32
N ASP A 414 14.03 -27.96 19.25
CA ASP A 414 13.36 -27.95 17.94
C ASP A 414 11.89 -27.46 17.90
N GLY A 415 11.38 -26.94 19.01
CA GLY A 415 10.13 -26.17 19.06
C GLY A 415 8.85 -27.00 19.01
N GLU A 416 8.90 -28.32 19.12
CA GLU A 416 7.70 -29.18 19.04
C GLU A 416 6.71 -28.90 20.17
N LYS A 417 7.19 -28.72 21.41
CA LYS A 417 6.33 -28.39 22.56
C LYS A 417 5.64 -27.05 22.35
N GLU A 418 6.40 -26.04 21.94
CA GLU A 418 5.90 -24.71 21.66
C GLU A 418 4.88 -24.73 20.51
N TRP A 419 5.15 -25.51 19.46
CA TRP A 419 4.23 -25.69 18.33
C TRP A 419 2.91 -26.35 18.78
N ASP A 420 2.97 -27.41 19.60
CA ASP A 420 1.78 -28.09 20.12
C ASP A 420 0.94 -27.17 21.02
N ILE A 421 1.57 -26.32 21.84
CA ILE A 421 0.90 -25.30 22.65
C ILE A 421 0.19 -24.28 21.74
N ILE A 422 0.87 -23.77 20.70
CA ILE A 422 0.26 -22.81 19.76
C ILE A 422 -0.89 -23.46 19.01
N ARG A 423 -0.76 -24.72 18.57
CA ARG A 423 -1.87 -25.45 17.93
C ARG A 423 -3.04 -25.63 18.89
N ASN A 424 -2.78 -25.90 20.17
CA ASN A 424 -3.84 -25.98 21.17
C ASN A 424 -4.59 -24.64 21.33
N VAL A 425 -3.88 -23.50 21.27
CA VAL A 425 -4.52 -22.17 21.24
C VAL A 425 -5.39 -22.00 19.98
N TYR A 426 -4.94 -22.48 18.81
CA TYR A 426 -5.79 -22.47 17.62
C TYR A 426 -7.07 -23.32 17.79
N LEU A 427 -6.97 -24.51 18.38
CA LEU A 427 -8.11 -25.41 18.53
C LEU A 427 -9.09 -24.93 19.61
N ASN A 428 -8.58 -24.38 20.71
CA ASN A 428 -9.35 -24.14 21.93
C ASN A 428 -9.40 -22.67 22.38
N GLY A 429 -8.81 -21.75 21.62
CA GLY A 429 -8.76 -20.32 21.94
C GLY A 429 -10.15 -19.67 22.07
N ARG A 430 -10.24 -18.63 22.90
CA ARG A 430 -11.52 -18.00 23.29
C ARG A 430 -12.08 -17.10 22.18
N ALA A 431 -11.18 -16.47 21.42
CA ALA A 431 -11.53 -15.48 20.41
C ALA A 431 -11.04 -15.87 19.01
N SER A 432 -11.74 -15.39 17.98
CA SER A 432 -11.40 -15.68 16.59
C SER A 432 -10.03 -15.11 16.20
N ASP A 433 -9.67 -13.91 16.66
CA ASP A 433 -8.36 -13.30 16.40
C ASP A 433 -7.22 -14.14 17.00
N GLU A 434 -7.39 -14.60 18.25
CA GLU A 434 -6.43 -15.43 18.96
C GLU A 434 -6.15 -16.72 18.20
N ARG A 435 -7.22 -17.42 17.80
CA ARG A 435 -7.14 -18.66 17.03
C ARG A 435 -6.47 -18.45 15.67
N ASN A 436 -6.86 -17.38 14.96
CA ASN A 436 -6.32 -17.07 13.64
C ASN A 436 -4.83 -16.73 13.67
N VAL A 437 -4.39 -15.96 14.69
CA VAL A 437 -2.98 -15.65 14.91
C VAL A 437 -2.19 -16.93 15.22
N ALA A 438 -2.71 -17.77 16.12
CA ALA A 438 -2.06 -19.04 16.45
C ALA A 438 -1.89 -19.94 15.21
N LEU A 439 -2.95 -20.11 14.41
CA LEU A 439 -2.91 -20.89 13.17
C LEU A 439 -1.82 -20.39 12.21
N GLN A 440 -1.73 -19.08 12.01
CA GLN A 440 -0.71 -18.48 11.14
C GLN A 440 0.71 -18.70 11.67
N CYS A 441 0.92 -18.58 13.00
CA CYS A 441 2.24 -18.69 13.60
C CYS A 441 2.84 -20.10 13.54
N LEU A 442 2.05 -21.16 13.35
CA LEU A 442 2.56 -22.53 13.19
C LEU A 442 3.58 -22.65 12.04
N SER A 443 3.41 -21.85 10.98
CA SER A 443 4.34 -21.75 9.86
C SER A 443 5.74 -21.25 10.22
N GLY A 444 5.92 -20.63 11.39
CA GLY A 444 7.20 -20.11 11.85
C GLY A 444 8.19 -21.16 12.31
N SER A 445 7.75 -22.41 12.51
CA SER A 445 8.65 -23.50 12.91
C SER A 445 9.56 -23.91 11.76
N LYS A 446 10.87 -24.02 12.04
CA LYS A 446 11.89 -24.53 11.10
C LYS A 446 12.12 -26.04 11.22
N ASN A 447 11.54 -26.68 12.22
CA ASN A 447 11.63 -28.14 12.40
C ASN A 447 10.76 -28.86 11.36
N ALA A 448 11.34 -29.89 10.73
CA ALA A 448 10.71 -30.64 9.64
C ALA A 448 9.40 -31.33 10.04
N ILE A 449 9.32 -31.88 11.25
CA ILE A 449 8.11 -32.55 11.77
C ILE A 449 6.98 -31.53 11.90
N ASN A 450 7.25 -30.38 12.52
CA ASN A 450 6.27 -29.32 12.68
C ASN A 450 5.83 -28.73 11.34
N ILE A 451 6.74 -28.60 10.36
CA ILE A 451 6.40 -28.18 8.99
C ILE A 451 5.43 -29.18 8.35
N HIS A 452 5.71 -30.48 8.46
CA HIS A 452 4.80 -31.52 7.96
C HIS A 452 3.44 -31.50 8.65
N LYS A 453 3.40 -31.44 9.98
CA LYS A 453 2.15 -31.30 10.75
C LYS A 453 1.35 -30.07 10.28
N THR A 454 2.02 -28.94 10.05
CA THR A 454 1.40 -27.69 9.58
C THR A 454 0.82 -27.82 8.18
N LEU A 455 1.51 -28.51 7.25
CA LEU A 455 1.01 -28.78 5.90
C LEU A 455 -0.17 -29.77 5.91
N ASP A 456 -0.13 -30.79 6.77
CA ASP A 456 -1.19 -31.79 6.89
C ASP A 456 -2.51 -31.19 7.40
N MET A 457 -2.43 -30.14 8.24
CA MET A 457 -3.60 -29.40 8.74
C MET A 457 -4.48 -28.82 7.63
N CYS A 458 -3.93 -28.57 6.42
CA CYS A 458 -4.70 -28.07 5.29
C CYS A 458 -5.77 -29.06 4.80
N PHE A 459 -5.55 -30.38 4.97
CA PHE A 459 -6.42 -31.42 4.40
C PHE A 459 -6.89 -32.48 5.39
N ASN A 460 -6.45 -32.44 6.65
CA ASN A 460 -6.86 -33.41 7.67
C ASN A 460 -8.19 -33.05 8.37
N GLY A 461 -8.85 -31.96 7.97
CA GLY A 461 -10.13 -31.49 8.52
C GLY A 461 -10.02 -30.59 9.75
N GLU A 462 -8.82 -30.29 10.24
CA GLU A 462 -8.62 -29.37 11.37
C GLU A 462 -8.80 -27.89 11.01
N VAL A 463 -8.58 -27.55 9.74
CA VAL A 463 -8.71 -26.19 9.21
C VAL A 463 -9.91 -26.13 8.28
N LYS A 464 -10.73 -25.08 8.42
CA LYS A 464 -11.86 -24.84 7.52
C LYS A 464 -11.34 -24.59 6.11
N GLU A 465 -12.05 -25.04 5.09
CA GLU A 465 -11.64 -24.90 3.68
C GLU A 465 -11.30 -23.45 3.28
N GLN A 466 -12.08 -22.48 3.75
CA GLN A 466 -11.84 -21.05 3.52
C GLN A 466 -10.54 -20.51 4.16
N ASP A 467 -9.95 -21.25 5.10
CA ASP A 467 -8.80 -20.84 5.93
C ASP A 467 -7.52 -21.65 5.63
N ILE A 468 -7.54 -22.57 4.65
CA ILE A 468 -6.41 -23.47 4.33
C ILE A 468 -5.10 -22.75 4.00
N CYS A 469 -5.17 -21.51 3.51
CA CYS A 469 -3.99 -20.69 3.23
C CYS A 469 -3.32 -20.13 4.48
N ARG A 470 -4.03 -20.03 5.62
CA ARG A 470 -3.50 -19.45 6.86
C ARG A 470 -2.30 -20.21 7.44
N PRO A 471 -2.38 -21.53 7.71
CA PRO A 471 -1.27 -22.28 8.32
C PRO A 471 -0.02 -22.33 7.45
N ILE A 472 -0.14 -22.15 6.13
CA ILE A 472 1.00 -22.19 5.20
C ILE A 472 1.54 -20.82 4.82
N SER A 473 0.85 -19.74 5.19
CA SER A 473 1.16 -18.37 4.72
C SER A 473 2.57 -17.88 5.05
N GLY A 474 3.16 -18.35 6.16
CA GLY A 474 4.51 -17.97 6.58
C GLY A 474 5.60 -18.98 6.24
N LEU A 475 5.29 -20.15 5.64
CA LEU A 475 6.31 -21.17 5.37
C LEU A 475 7.38 -20.67 4.39
N GLY A 476 7.02 -19.77 3.46
CA GLY A 476 7.95 -19.14 2.54
C GLY A 476 8.95 -18.16 3.17
N SER A 477 8.86 -17.90 4.48
CA SER A 477 9.77 -16.97 5.20
C SER A 477 11.08 -17.62 5.64
N HIS A 478 11.21 -18.94 5.56
CA HIS A 478 12.43 -19.68 5.88
C HIS A 478 12.71 -20.77 4.83
N ALA A 479 13.98 -21.09 4.58
CA ALA A 479 14.36 -21.97 3.47
C ALA A 479 13.69 -23.36 3.54
N ALA A 480 13.70 -24.00 4.70
CA ALA A 480 13.11 -25.33 4.89
C ALA A 480 11.60 -25.34 4.64
N GLY A 481 10.89 -24.31 5.10
CA GLY A 481 9.45 -24.16 4.87
C GLY A 481 9.14 -23.85 3.41
N ALA A 482 9.94 -23.00 2.74
CA ALA A 482 9.76 -22.67 1.34
C ALA A 482 9.92 -23.91 0.44
N GLU A 483 10.96 -24.72 0.66
CA GLU A 483 11.19 -25.97 -0.05
C GLU A 483 10.07 -27.00 0.20
N ALA A 484 9.69 -27.19 1.46
CA ALA A 484 8.63 -28.13 1.84
C ALA A 484 7.26 -27.71 1.26
N LEU A 485 6.92 -26.42 1.34
CA LEU A 485 5.69 -25.87 0.78
C LEU A 485 5.66 -26.05 -0.74
N TRP A 486 6.75 -25.74 -1.44
CA TRP A 486 6.82 -25.93 -2.89
C TRP A 486 6.60 -27.40 -3.27
N ALA A 487 7.31 -28.32 -2.62
CA ALA A 487 7.14 -29.75 -2.86
C ALA A 487 5.71 -30.23 -2.54
N TRP A 488 5.10 -29.69 -1.48
CA TRP A 488 3.73 -30.02 -1.11
C TRP A 488 2.71 -29.47 -2.11
N ILE A 489 2.86 -28.23 -2.59
CA ILE A 489 2.00 -27.64 -3.63
C ILE A 489 2.06 -28.50 -4.90
N GLN A 490 3.26 -28.91 -5.33
CA GLN A 490 3.41 -29.75 -6.53
C GLN A 490 2.68 -31.09 -6.41
N ARG A 491 2.70 -31.72 -5.22
CA ARG A 491 2.04 -33.01 -4.99
C ARG A 491 0.52 -32.90 -4.87
N ASN A 492 0.03 -31.76 -4.38
CA ASN A 492 -1.39 -31.56 -4.07
C ASN A 492 -2.08 -30.59 -5.03
N TRP A 493 -1.43 -30.24 -6.15
CA TRP A 493 -1.92 -29.23 -7.07
C TRP A 493 -3.35 -29.52 -7.55
N ASP A 494 -3.62 -30.76 -7.98
CA ASP A 494 -4.95 -31.17 -8.46
C ASP A 494 -6.02 -31.08 -7.36
N THR A 495 -5.64 -31.32 -6.10
CA THR A 495 -6.52 -31.19 -4.94
C THR A 495 -6.78 -29.73 -4.58
N LEU A 496 -5.76 -28.87 -4.67
CA LEU A 496 -5.87 -27.42 -4.46
C LEU A 496 -6.70 -26.74 -5.54
N GLU A 497 -6.65 -27.25 -6.77
CA GLU A 497 -7.31 -26.63 -7.92
C GLU A 497 -8.79 -27.04 -8.06
N ALA A 498 -9.29 -28.06 -7.33
CA ALA A 498 -10.68 -28.55 -7.44
C ALA A 498 -11.19 -28.50 -8.90
N THR A 499 -10.34 -29.01 -9.81
CA THR A 499 -10.27 -28.62 -11.23
C THR A 499 -11.62 -28.64 -11.91
N ALA A 500 -12.45 -29.65 -11.66
CA ALA A 500 -13.73 -29.83 -12.35
C ALA A 500 -14.73 -28.65 -12.16
N ASP A 501 -14.85 -28.11 -10.94
CA ASP A 501 -15.82 -27.04 -10.67
C ASP A 501 -15.27 -25.65 -10.99
N ILE A 502 -13.96 -25.45 -10.77
CA ILE A 502 -13.25 -24.20 -11.13
C ILE A 502 -13.16 -24.07 -12.66
N GLU A 503 -12.77 -25.13 -13.38
CA GLU A 503 -12.75 -25.15 -14.84
C GLU A 503 -14.16 -24.91 -15.41
N ARG A 504 -15.19 -25.55 -14.84
CA ARG A 504 -16.58 -25.33 -15.24
C ARG A 504 -17.03 -23.88 -15.02
N PHE A 505 -16.64 -23.26 -13.91
CA PHE A 505 -16.99 -21.88 -13.59
C PHE A 505 -16.24 -20.85 -14.44
N PHE A 506 -14.97 -21.11 -14.77
CA PHE A 506 -14.12 -20.19 -15.54
C PHE A 506 -14.10 -20.45 -17.04
N LYS A 507 -14.75 -21.52 -17.53
CA LYS A 507 -14.80 -21.89 -18.96
C LYS A 507 -15.14 -20.72 -19.88
N ASP A 508 -16.08 -19.87 -19.46
CA ASP A 508 -16.56 -18.72 -20.23
C ASP A 508 -16.17 -17.36 -19.61
N LYS A 509 -15.22 -17.35 -18.65
CA LYS A 509 -14.78 -16.14 -17.94
C LYS A 509 -13.33 -15.80 -18.28
N SER A 510 -13.04 -14.50 -18.36
CA SER A 510 -11.69 -14.01 -18.61
C SER A 510 -10.76 -14.38 -17.46
N ARG A 511 -9.68 -15.11 -17.76
CA ARG A 511 -8.63 -15.50 -16.80
C ARG A 511 -7.51 -14.45 -16.67
N LYS A 512 -7.66 -13.27 -17.30
CA LYS A 512 -6.66 -12.16 -17.36
C LYS A 512 -6.18 -11.58 -16.02
N GLY A 513 -6.58 -12.13 -14.87
CA GLY A 513 -6.03 -11.78 -13.55
C GLY A 513 -4.98 -12.76 -13.01
N PHE A 514 -5.07 -14.04 -13.37
CA PHE A 514 -4.17 -15.09 -12.86
C PHE A 514 -2.79 -15.02 -13.51
N ASP A 515 -2.74 -14.84 -14.83
CA ASP A 515 -1.50 -14.65 -15.58
C ASP A 515 -0.69 -13.45 -15.06
N LYS A 516 -1.40 -12.38 -14.64
CA LYS A 516 -0.77 -11.18 -14.06
C LYS A 516 -0.11 -11.49 -12.72
N LYS A 517 -0.75 -12.26 -11.84
CA LYS A 517 -0.16 -12.67 -10.56
C LYS A 517 1.04 -13.58 -10.76
N LEU A 518 0.97 -14.53 -11.70
CA LEU A 518 2.11 -15.38 -12.07
C LEU A 518 3.27 -14.54 -12.61
N ALA A 519 3.00 -13.63 -13.54
CA ALA A 519 4.03 -12.72 -14.10
C ALA A 519 4.66 -11.85 -13.00
N GLN A 520 3.85 -11.25 -12.13
CA GLN A 520 4.35 -10.45 -11.00
C GLN A 520 5.23 -11.27 -10.04
N SER A 521 4.84 -12.51 -9.74
CA SER A 521 5.64 -13.43 -8.91
C SER A 521 6.96 -13.81 -9.60
N LEU A 522 6.92 -14.12 -10.89
CA LEU A 522 8.13 -14.45 -11.67
C LEU A 522 9.09 -13.26 -11.75
N ASP A 523 8.59 -12.05 -12.00
CA ASP A 523 9.40 -10.84 -11.95
C ASP A 523 9.96 -10.61 -10.55
N GLY A 524 9.16 -10.96 -9.52
CA GLY A 524 9.55 -11.01 -8.10
C GLY A 524 10.84 -11.80 -7.90
N ILE A 525 10.80 -13.05 -8.33
CA ILE A 525 11.89 -14.01 -8.23
C ILE A 525 13.09 -13.58 -9.07
N ARG A 526 12.87 -13.15 -10.32
CA ARG A 526 13.94 -12.67 -11.21
C ARG A 526 14.70 -11.49 -10.62
N ALA A 527 13.99 -10.49 -10.08
CA ALA A 527 14.62 -9.34 -9.45
C ALA A 527 15.46 -9.75 -8.23
N LYS A 528 14.94 -10.63 -7.35
CA LYS A 528 15.71 -11.14 -6.20
C LYS A 528 16.96 -11.91 -6.64
N ALA A 529 16.83 -12.80 -7.62
CA ALA A 529 17.96 -13.57 -8.13
C ALA A 529 19.03 -12.66 -8.77
N ALA A 530 18.61 -11.65 -9.53
CA ALA A 530 19.51 -10.65 -10.10
C ALA A 530 20.19 -9.81 -9.01
N TRP A 531 19.42 -9.40 -7.99
CA TRP A 531 19.91 -8.62 -6.86
C TRP A 531 21.00 -9.35 -6.08
N VAL A 532 20.75 -10.60 -5.66
CA VAL A 532 21.73 -11.43 -4.94
C VAL A 532 22.97 -11.66 -5.80
N LYS A 533 22.79 -12.04 -7.07
CA LYS A 533 23.91 -12.28 -7.99
C LYS A 533 24.81 -11.05 -8.15
N ARG A 534 24.22 -9.84 -8.14
CA ARG A 534 24.93 -8.58 -8.34
C ARG A 534 25.65 -8.12 -7.07
N ASP A 535 24.98 -8.22 -5.92
CA ASP A 535 25.41 -7.52 -4.69
C ASP A 535 25.93 -8.44 -3.60
N ALA A 536 25.96 -9.77 -3.77
CA ALA A 536 26.42 -10.69 -2.73
C ALA A 536 27.82 -10.35 -2.19
N ASP A 537 28.77 -10.00 -3.05
CA ASP A 537 30.13 -9.63 -2.64
C ASP A 537 30.19 -8.24 -1.98
N ASP A 538 29.43 -7.27 -2.50
CA ASP A 538 29.29 -5.92 -1.92
C ASP A 538 28.73 -5.99 -0.49
N VAL A 539 27.62 -6.72 -0.32
CA VAL A 539 26.97 -6.96 0.98
C VAL A 539 27.93 -7.67 1.93
N LYS A 540 28.60 -8.74 1.48
CA LYS A 540 29.54 -9.49 2.32
C LYS A 540 30.72 -8.61 2.76
N ALA A 541 31.27 -7.80 1.86
CA ALA A 541 32.34 -6.87 2.17
C ALA A 541 31.89 -5.82 3.19
N TRP A 542 30.70 -5.25 3.01
CA TRP A 542 30.12 -4.27 3.94
C TRP A 542 29.88 -4.85 5.33
N LEU A 543 29.28 -6.05 5.41
CA LEU A 543 29.03 -6.74 6.68
C LEU A 543 30.33 -7.05 7.42
N LYS A 544 31.39 -7.43 6.70
CA LYS A 544 32.72 -7.65 7.28
C LYS A 544 33.34 -6.34 7.79
N ALA A 545 33.29 -5.28 6.99
CA ALA A 545 33.85 -3.97 7.35
C ALA A 545 33.17 -3.36 8.60
N ASN A 546 31.88 -3.65 8.80
CA ASN A 546 31.10 -3.16 9.93
C ASN A 546 31.01 -4.17 11.11
N GLY A 547 31.78 -5.26 11.09
CA GLY A 547 31.88 -6.19 12.23
C GLY A 547 30.66 -7.11 12.44
N TYR A 548 29.85 -7.30 11.40
CA TYR A 548 28.71 -8.23 11.38
C TYR A 548 29.10 -9.66 10.99
N ILE A 549 30.24 -9.83 10.31
CA ILE A 549 30.89 -11.12 10.05
C ILE A 549 32.15 -11.20 10.91
N PRO A 550 32.35 -12.25 11.73
CA PRO A 550 33.57 -12.43 12.50
C PRO A 550 34.80 -12.43 11.60
N ALA A 551 35.90 -11.82 12.04
CA ALA A 551 37.18 -12.00 11.36
C ALA A 551 37.54 -13.49 11.38
N GLU A 552 37.93 -14.05 10.22
CA GLU A 552 38.44 -15.42 10.16
C GLU A 552 39.57 -15.55 11.18
N LYS A 553 39.40 -16.45 12.16
CA LYS A 553 40.48 -16.82 13.06
C LYS A 553 41.50 -17.60 12.22
N PHE A 554 42.63 -16.97 11.92
CA PHE A 554 43.78 -17.62 11.30
C PHE A 554 44.39 -18.67 12.22
#